data_AF-A0A4V2GDJ3-F1
#
_entry.id   AF-A0A4V2GDJ3-F1
#
_cell.length_a   1.000
_cell.length_b   1.000
_cell.length_c   1.000
_cell.angle_alpha   90.00
_cell.angle_beta   90.00
_cell.angle_gamma   90.00
#
_symmetry.space_group_name_H-M   'P 1'
#
loop_
_entity.id
_entity.type
_entity.pdbx_description
1 polymer ?
#
loop_
_entity_poly.entity_id
_entity_poly.type
_entity_poly.pdbx_seq_one_letter_code
_entity_poly.pdbx_strand_id
1 'polypeptide(L)'
;MKHSYAAIATALSSALLASGCSAAPDRAGGDAEEQVRVLTYAVVNIGGPSAAETEWADDVKRLSDGALQIEFKSAWRRGEPQQEQGVLADLREGKVALGGVRARALDREGYLGFQALVAPFLVDSYALESAVFDSGIVDDMLAGVTAIDVVGIAVLPSSLYRVTGKEHAFAGPDDFRGQILATQDSAMNEATMKSLGATPHFMASSSDIRAYDGYTAPPGAVAGNSYQSFLRHLAGNLSLGIQPSLILMGKVTEGSLDEEQRKILREAASDVRAAAIRASQEDDRVGMSVLCNSSVEVSFASAEDLQDLRKAVTPVYDQLRQDPQSAEWLGQITALKIKTAAAPDVATCPDTPTPASTDLGIPDGTYVRTRTKEDLERAPYYLSWYPPGTSTLTFRRGVMTKIDPEGASQSHTYTLFQGRIHAENNGPVDFIASYHLDGDKLTFTDFIWPDCTNCQPDESAYGGSDPWIRQ
;
A
#
# COMPACT_ATOMS: atom_id res chain seq x y z
N MET A 1 65.76 45.64 -37.77
CA MET A 1 65.83 47.12 -37.73
C MET A 1 65.05 47.59 -36.51
N LYS A 2 65.70 48.43 -35.67
CA LYS A 2 65.16 49.28 -34.58
C LYS A 2 64.59 48.53 -33.35
N HIS A 3 64.73 48.96 -32.10
CA HIS A 3 65.75 49.67 -31.31
C HIS A 3 65.32 49.44 -29.84
N SER A 4 66.29 49.39 -28.93
CA SER A 4 66.11 49.37 -27.47
C SER A 4 65.59 50.70 -26.89
N TYR A 5 65.43 50.70 -25.55
CA TYR A 5 65.27 51.80 -24.56
C TYR A 5 63.81 52.04 -24.10
N ALA A 6 63.40 51.68 -22.87
CA ALA A 6 63.80 52.11 -21.51
C ALA A 6 63.16 53.45 -21.06
N ALA A 7 62.29 53.40 -20.04
CA ALA A 7 61.97 54.47 -19.07
C ALA A 7 61.22 53.83 -17.89
N ILE A 8 61.90 53.54 -16.77
CA ILE A 8 62.01 54.35 -15.53
C ILE A 8 60.74 54.33 -14.66
N ALA A 9 60.91 53.74 -13.48
CA ALA A 9 59.97 53.75 -12.36
C ALA A 9 59.96 55.12 -11.65
N THR A 10 58.81 55.55 -11.15
CA THR A 10 58.73 56.48 -10.01
C THR A 10 57.44 56.23 -9.23
N ALA A 11 57.60 55.88 -7.95
CA ALA A 11 56.52 55.79 -6.98
C ALA A 11 56.10 57.18 -6.51
N LEU A 12 54.80 57.44 -6.34
CA LEU A 12 54.32 58.48 -5.44
C LEU A 12 52.99 58.06 -4.80
N SER A 13 53.07 57.90 -3.48
CA SER A 13 51.95 57.73 -2.57
C SER A 13 51.15 59.03 -2.47
N SER A 14 49.83 58.96 -2.58
CA SER A 14 48.91 60.02 -2.17
C SER A 14 47.75 59.38 -1.43
N ALA A 15 47.79 59.51 -0.09
CA ALA A 15 46.69 59.18 0.80
C ALA A 15 45.54 60.17 0.57
N LEU A 16 44.33 59.64 0.37
CA LEU A 16 43.08 60.37 0.51
C LEU A 16 42.25 59.65 1.58
N LEU A 17 42.32 60.19 2.79
CA LEU A 17 41.35 59.96 3.85
C LEU A 17 40.09 60.77 3.50
N ALA A 18 38.95 60.11 3.33
CA ALA A 18 37.65 60.77 3.44
C ALA A 18 36.59 59.78 3.94
N SER A 19 36.00 60.16 5.08
CA SER A 19 34.69 59.77 5.62
C SER A 19 34.43 58.28 5.88
N GLY A 20 34.62 57.90 7.15
CA GLY A 20 33.74 56.91 7.77
C GLY A 20 32.31 57.47 7.88
N CYS A 21 31.36 56.78 7.26
CA CYS A 21 30.04 56.57 7.82
C CYS A 21 29.93 55.08 8.10
N SER A 22 29.82 54.75 9.37
CA SER A 22 29.47 53.43 9.89
C SER A 22 28.06 53.07 9.41
N ALA A 23 27.97 52.38 8.29
CA ALA A 23 26.83 51.51 8.00
C ALA A 23 27.21 50.13 8.53
N ALA A 24 26.43 49.64 9.50
CA ALA A 24 26.42 48.22 9.83
C ALA A 24 26.22 47.43 8.53
N PRO A 25 26.89 46.28 8.33
CA PRO A 25 26.44 45.36 7.31
C PRO A 25 25.08 44.87 7.79
N ASP A 26 24.02 45.40 7.16
CA ASP A 26 22.70 44.80 7.20
C ASP A 26 22.90 43.32 6.85
N ARG A 27 22.76 42.47 7.88
CA ARG A 27 22.36 41.08 7.67
C ARG A 27 20.89 41.13 7.29
N ALA A 28 20.62 41.61 6.08
CA ALA A 28 19.43 41.23 5.37
C ALA A 28 19.61 39.74 5.06
N GLY A 29 19.12 38.90 5.98
CA GLY A 29 18.82 37.52 5.66
C GLY A 29 17.89 37.56 4.46
N GLY A 30 18.41 37.16 3.30
CA GLY A 30 17.51 36.61 2.31
C GLY A 30 16.86 35.42 3.00
N ASP A 31 15.53 35.42 3.10
CA ASP A 31 14.79 34.19 3.30
C ASP A 31 15.34 33.24 2.25
N ALA A 32 16.13 32.26 2.69
CA ALA A 32 16.47 31.14 1.86
C ALA A 32 15.11 30.51 1.55
N GLU A 33 14.65 30.68 0.32
CA GLU A 33 13.45 30.04 -0.17
C GLU A 33 13.65 28.55 0.11
N GLU A 34 12.99 28.05 1.15
CA GLU A 34 13.21 26.71 1.66
C GLU A 34 12.79 25.77 0.55
N GLN A 35 13.78 25.16 -0.13
CA GLN A 35 13.50 24.35 -1.30
C GLN A 35 12.68 23.16 -0.87
N VAL A 36 11.39 23.17 -1.24
CA VAL A 36 10.48 22.05 -1.04
C VAL A 36 11.11 20.81 -1.64
N ARG A 37 11.39 19.83 -0.77
CA ARG A 37 11.98 18.56 -1.15
C ARG A 37 10.89 17.52 -1.26
N VAL A 38 10.72 17.03 -2.48
CA VAL A 38 9.77 15.94 -2.79
C VAL A 38 10.53 14.62 -2.80
N LEU A 39 10.09 13.66 -1.99
CA LEU A 39 10.62 12.31 -1.95
C LEU A 39 9.63 11.36 -2.64
N THR A 40 10.09 10.69 -3.69
CA THR A 40 9.29 9.67 -4.38
C THR A 40 9.12 8.43 -3.51
N TYR A 41 7.90 7.90 -3.42
CA TYR A 41 7.56 6.72 -2.65
C TYR A 41 6.98 5.64 -3.57
N ALA A 42 7.66 4.50 -3.68
CA ALA A 42 7.16 3.34 -4.43
C ALA A 42 6.06 2.60 -3.63
N VAL A 43 4.87 2.49 -4.21
CA VAL A 43 3.76 1.70 -3.66
C VAL A 43 3.49 0.51 -4.57
N VAL A 44 3.64 -0.71 -4.05
CA VAL A 44 3.39 -1.94 -4.81
C VAL A 44 1.90 -2.15 -5.14
N ASN A 45 1.01 -1.61 -4.32
CA ASN A 45 -0.42 -1.72 -4.50
C ASN A 45 -0.91 -0.85 -5.66
N ILE A 46 -1.78 -1.42 -6.48
CA ILE A 46 -2.43 -0.72 -7.61
C ILE A 46 -3.40 0.34 -7.08
N GLY A 47 -4.09 0.06 -5.97
CA GLY A 47 -5.00 1.00 -5.32
C GLY A 47 -4.31 2.19 -4.62
N GLY A 48 -3.00 2.31 -4.72
CA GLY A 48 -2.24 3.38 -4.09
C GLY A 48 -1.90 3.13 -2.62
N PRO A 49 -1.41 4.16 -1.92
CA PRO A 49 -0.96 4.03 -0.54
C PRO A 49 -2.13 3.66 0.37
N SER A 50 -1.83 2.95 1.44
CA SER A 50 -2.77 2.73 2.53
C SER A 50 -3.13 4.04 3.24
N ALA A 51 -4.23 4.03 4.00
CA ALA A 51 -4.62 5.16 4.84
C ALA A 51 -3.49 5.58 5.81
N ALA A 52 -2.79 4.61 6.41
CA ALA A 52 -1.68 4.87 7.31
C ALA A 52 -0.46 5.50 6.62
N GLU A 53 -0.13 5.07 5.40
CA GLU A 53 0.94 5.70 4.60
C GLU A 53 0.56 7.13 4.18
N THR A 54 -0.71 7.36 3.86
CA THR A 54 -1.22 8.69 3.50
C THR A 54 -1.17 9.65 4.70
N GLU A 55 -1.65 9.21 5.87
CA GLU A 55 -1.60 9.98 7.11
C GLU A 55 -0.14 10.30 7.50
N TRP A 56 0.76 9.33 7.36
CA TRP A 56 2.19 9.55 7.58
C TRP A 56 2.77 10.62 6.66
N ALA A 57 2.44 10.60 5.37
CA ALA A 57 2.90 11.61 4.42
C ALA A 57 2.36 13.01 4.75
N ASP A 58 1.12 13.11 5.20
CA ASP A 58 0.51 14.37 5.65
C ASP A 58 1.20 14.90 6.92
N ASP A 59 1.53 14.02 7.87
CA ASP A 59 2.28 14.38 9.06
C ASP A 59 3.71 14.82 8.75
N VAL A 60 4.40 14.18 7.79
CA VAL A 60 5.71 14.63 7.30
C VAL A 60 5.60 16.04 6.75
N LYS A 61 4.59 16.33 5.92
CA LYS A 61 4.37 17.67 5.37
C LYS A 61 4.06 18.68 6.46
N ARG A 62 3.22 18.32 7.43
CA ARG A 62 2.83 19.20 8.55
C ARG A 62 4.00 19.51 9.47
N LEU A 63 4.77 18.50 9.87
CA LEU A 63 5.91 18.64 10.79
C LEU A 63 7.10 19.38 10.15
N SER A 64 7.19 19.38 8.82
CA SER A 64 8.21 20.11 8.06
C SER A 64 7.76 21.48 7.56
N ASP A 65 6.58 21.98 7.97
CA ASP A 65 5.98 23.21 7.43
C ASP A 65 5.91 23.25 5.88
N GLY A 66 5.78 22.06 5.26
CA GLY A 66 5.72 21.89 3.81
C GLY A 66 7.06 21.71 3.10
N ALA A 67 8.19 21.79 3.83
CA ALA A 67 9.54 21.63 3.29
C ALA A 67 9.85 20.19 2.85
N LEU A 68 9.19 19.18 3.41
CA LEU A 68 9.21 17.79 2.95
C LEU A 68 7.84 17.38 2.43
N GLN A 69 7.81 16.76 1.26
CA GLN A 69 6.59 16.20 0.67
C GLN A 69 6.85 14.80 0.13
N ILE A 70 5.85 13.92 0.24
CA ILE A 70 5.92 12.56 -0.27
C ILE A 70 5.10 12.48 -1.57
N GLU A 71 5.72 11.99 -2.63
CA GLU A 71 5.04 11.74 -3.90
C GLU A 71 4.89 10.24 -4.12
N PHE A 72 3.67 9.72 -3.95
CA PHE A 72 3.39 8.31 -4.17
C PHE A 72 3.40 7.93 -5.66
N LYS A 73 4.07 6.82 -5.96
CA LYS A 73 4.07 6.16 -7.27
C LYS A 73 3.44 4.78 -7.10
N SER A 74 2.13 4.71 -7.37
CA SER A 74 1.31 3.50 -7.28
C SER A 74 1.63 2.51 -8.41
N ALA A 75 1.21 1.25 -8.21
CA ALA A 75 1.44 0.16 -9.16
C ALA A 75 2.94 -0.03 -9.50
N TRP A 76 3.84 0.29 -8.56
CA TRP A 76 5.27 0.13 -8.77
C TRP A 76 5.60 -1.34 -9.01
N ARG A 77 6.32 -1.63 -10.12
CA ARG A 77 6.65 -3.00 -10.55
C ARG A 77 5.43 -3.90 -10.73
N ARG A 78 4.33 -3.35 -11.25
CA ARG A 78 3.07 -4.07 -11.51
C ARG A 78 3.30 -5.41 -12.22
N GLY A 79 2.66 -6.46 -11.70
CA GLY A 79 2.65 -7.80 -12.32
C GLY A 79 3.91 -8.63 -12.07
N GLU A 80 4.99 -8.07 -11.51
CA GLU A 80 6.18 -8.84 -11.13
C GLU A 80 5.87 -9.70 -9.89
N PRO A 81 6.11 -11.03 -9.86
CA PRO A 81 5.84 -11.80 -8.63
C PRO A 81 6.68 -11.37 -7.42
N GLN A 82 7.84 -10.74 -7.65
CA GLN A 82 8.75 -10.23 -6.63
C GLN A 82 8.76 -8.68 -6.54
N GLN A 83 7.59 -8.03 -6.64
CA GLN A 83 7.50 -6.55 -6.64
C GLN A 83 8.22 -5.93 -5.43
N GLU A 84 8.06 -6.52 -4.25
CA GLU A 84 8.61 -6.01 -3.00
C GLU A 84 10.14 -6.12 -2.95
N GLN A 85 10.71 -7.24 -3.42
CA GLN A 85 12.16 -7.38 -3.59
C GLN A 85 12.69 -6.40 -4.64
N GLY A 86 11.90 -6.17 -5.70
CA GLY A 86 12.20 -5.14 -6.69
C GLY A 86 12.23 -3.73 -6.10
N VAL A 87 11.29 -3.37 -5.20
CA VAL A 87 11.33 -2.10 -4.46
C VAL A 87 12.60 -2.01 -3.61
N LEU A 88 12.98 -3.07 -2.91
CA LEU A 88 14.24 -3.11 -2.12
C LEU A 88 15.48 -2.92 -3.01
N ALA A 89 15.50 -3.51 -4.21
CA ALA A 89 16.56 -3.26 -5.18
C ALA A 89 16.58 -1.80 -5.65
N ASP A 90 15.43 -1.22 -5.98
CA ASP A 90 15.34 0.17 -6.43
C ASP A 90 15.76 1.18 -5.35
N LEU A 91 15.47 0.91 -4.08
CA LEU A 91 15.94 1.70 -2.94
C LEU A 91 17.45 1.66 -2.81
N ARG A 92 18.06 0.47 -2.91
CA ARG A 92 19.53 0.29 -2.85
C ARG A 92 20.24 1.00 -4.00
N GLU A 93 19.65 0.95 -5.19
CA GLU A 93 20.18 1.58 -6.39
C GLU A 93 19.88 3.09 -6.49
N GLY A 94 19.05 3.63 -5.58
CA GLY A 94 18.66 5.04 -5.58
C GLY A 94 17.71 5.44 -6.71
N LYS A 95 16.97 4.48 -7.28
CA LYS A 95 15.94 4.71 -8.32
C LYS A 95 14.66 5.32 -7.75
N VAL A 96 14.40 5.08 -6.47
CA VAL A 96 13.30 5.66 -5.71
C VAL A 96 13.80 6.05 -4.33
N ALA A 97 13.24 7.12 -3.75
CA ALA A 97 13.72 7.62 -2.46
C ALA A 97 13.21 6.77 -1.28
N LEU A 98 11.92 6.46 -1.31
CA LEU A 98 11.17 5.72 -0.30
C LEU A 98 10.38 4.58 -0.94
N GLY A 99 10.01 3.58 -0.15
CA GLY A 99 9.19 2.48 -0.62
C GLY A 99 8.49 1.71 0.49
N GLY A 100 7.28 1.27 0.18
CA GLY A 100 6.45 0.43 1.04
C GLY A 100 6.61 -1.04 0.69
N VAL A 101 7.02 -1.86 1.65
CA VAL A 101 7.07 -3.34 1.52
C VAL A 101 6.54 -4.00 2.78
N ARG A 102 6.05 -5.23 2.72
CA ARG A 102 5.66 -5.99 3.90
C ARG A 102 6.89 -6.59 4.59
N ALA A 103 6.84 -6.67 5.91
CA ALA A 103 7.93 -7.21 6.73
C ALA A 103 8.37 -8.62 6.29
N ARG A 104 7.42 -9.45 5.83
CA ARG A 104 7.71 -10.79 5.29
C ARG A 104 8.62 -10.81 4.06
N ALA A 105 8.67 -9.75 3.26
CA ALA A 105 9.45 -9.73 2.03
C ALA A 105 10.97 -9.71 2.30
N LEU A 106 11.38 -9.24 3.48
CA LEU A 106 12.78 -9.07 3.88
C LEU A 106 13.49 -10.41 4.13
N ASP A 107 12.76 -11.49 4.38
CA ASP A 107 13.35 -12.82 4.58
C ASP A 107 14.08 -13.32 3.33
N ARG A 108 13.60 -12.97 2.14
CA ARG A 108 14.22 -13.27 0.84
C ARG A 108 15.49 -12.45 0.58
N GLU A 109 15.61 -11.29 1.23
CA GLU A 109 16.82 -10.46 1.17
C GLU A 109 17.83 -10.80 2.28
N GLY A 110 17.56 -11.85 3.08
CA GLY A 110 18.47 -12.32 4.12
C GLY A 110 18.33 -11.60 5.47
N TYR A 111 17.32 -10.75 5.65
CA TYR A 111 17.03 -10.12 6.94
C TYR A 111 15.92 -10.88 7.67
N LEU A 112 16.27 -11.55 8.78
CA LEU A 112 15.36 -12.44 9.52
C LEU A 112 14.72 -11.79 10.75
N GLY A 113 15.07 -10.54 11.09
CA GLY A 113 14.66 -9.93 12.36
C GLY A 113 13.15 -9.78 12.55
N PHE A 114 12.35 -9.81 11.48
CA PHE A 114 10.90 -9.80 11.54
C PHE A 114 10.24 -11.19 11.59
N GLN A 115 10.99 -12.29 11.46
CA GLN A 115 10.39 -13.63 11.35
C GLN A 115 9.53 -14.01 12.55
N ALA A 116 9.92 -13.62 13.76
CA ALA A 116 9.10 -13.83 14.96
C ALA A 116 7.79 -13.03 14.92
N LEU A 117 7.80 -11.81 14.35
CA LEU A 117 6.62 -10.94 14.27
C LEU A 117 5.56 -11.50 13.31
N VAL A 118 6.01 -12.10 12.19
CA VAL A 118 5.14 -12.71 11.17
C VAL A 118 4.96 -14.23 11.37
N ALA A 119 5.29 -14.75 12.56
CA ALA A 119 5.15 -16.17 12.87
C ALA A 119 3.68 -16.62 12.86
N PRO A 120 3.37 -17.80 12.31
CA PRO A 120 1.99 -18.24 12.15
C PRO A 120 1.29 -18.42 13.49
N PHE A 121 0.07 -17.89 13.63
CA PHE A 121 -0.77 -17.97 14.84
C PHE A 121 -0.23 -17.23 16.09
N LEU A 122 0.86 -16.45 15.98
CA LEU A 122 1.44 -15.76 17.14
C LEU A 122 0.70 -14.46 17.46
N VAL A 123 0.73 -13.47 16.55
CA VAL A 123 0.00 -12.22 16.72
C VAL A 123 -1.37 -12.34 16.06
N ASP A 124 -2.35 -12.79 16.83
CA ASP A 124 -3.68 -13.19 16.36
C ASP A 124 -4.81 -12.27 16.85
N SER A 125 -4.47 -11.12 17.41
CA SER A 125 -5.42 -10.07 17.80
C SER A 125 -4.78 -8.69 17.67
N TYR A 126 -5.60 -7.68 17.39
CA TYR A 126 -5.18 -6.29 17.38
C TYR A 126 -4.76 -5.80 18.77
N ALA A 127 -5.32 -6.38 19.84
CA ALA A 127 -4.88 -6.08 21.20
C ALA A 127 -3.42 -6.52 21.43
N LEU A 128 -3.03 -7.69 20.92
CA LEU A 128 -1.64 -8.14 20.97
C LEU A 128 -0.76 -7.36 20.00
N GLU A 129 -1.23 -7.08 18.78
CA GLU A 129 -0.49 -6.24 17.83
C GLU A 129 -0.18 -4.87 18.43
N SER A 130 -1.17 -4.17 19.00
CA SER A 130 -0.96 -2.90 19.71
C SER A 130 0.08 -3.05 20.81
N ALA A 131 -0.02 -4.07 21.67
CA ALA A 131 0.92 -4.29 22.75
C ALA A 131 2.37 -4.55 22.27
N VAL A 132 2.53 -5.22 21.12
CA VAL A 132 3.85 -5.42 20.50
C VAL A 132 4.41 -4.10 19.96
N PHE A 133 3.59 -3.30 19.29
CA PHE A 133 4.02 -2.01 18.76
C PHE A 133 4.34 -1.01 19.89
N ASP A 134 3.50 -0.94 20.92
CA ASP A 134 3.68 -0.05 22.08
C ASP A 134 4.90 -0.42 22.93
N SER A 135 5.40 -1.64 22.81
CA SER A 135 6.59 -2.10 23.54
C SER A 135 7.92 -1.61 22.94
N GLY A 136 7.91 -1.08 21.72
CA GLY A 136 9.11 -0.66 20.99
C GLY A 136 9.87 -1.79 20.28
N ILE A 137 9.49 -3.05 20.47
CA ILE A 137 10.15 -4.22 19.85
C ILE A 137 10.27 -4.08 18.32
N VAL A 138 9.21 -3.56 17.67
CA VAL A 138 9.20 -3.39 16.20
C VAL A 138 10.21 -2.34 15.72
N ASP A 139 10.57 -1.38 16.55
CA ASP A 139 11.54 -0.33 16.21
C ASP A 139 12.97 -0.86 16.32
N ASP A 140 13.23 -1.72 17.32
CA ASP A 140 14.49 -2.44 17.44
C ASP A 140 14.69 -3.43 16.28
N MET A 141 13.63 -4.11 15.84
CA MET A 141 13.64 -4.89 14.60
C MET A 141 13.94 -3.98 13.41
N LEU A 142 13.22 -2.88 13.25
CA LEU A 142 13.40 -1.96 12.12
C LEU A 142 14.82 -1.41 12.02
N ALA A 143 15.49 -1.11 13.13
CA ALA A 143 16.88 -0.64 13.13
C ALA A 143 17.86 -1.63 12.45
N GLY A 144 17.55 -2.93 12.50
CA GLY A 144 18.37 -3.99 11.91
C GLY A 144 18.36 -4.06 10.39
N VAL A 145 17.40 -3.42 9.71
CA VAL A 145 17.27 -3.50 8.23
C VAL A 145 18.45 -2.86 7.49
N THR A 146 19.27 -2.08 8.18
CA THR A 146 20.53 -1.53 7.63
C THR A 146 21.49 -2.61 7.12
N ALA A 147 21.36 -3.84 7.61
CA ALA A 147 22.12 -5.01 7.15
C ALA A 147 21.83 -5.41 5.68
N ILE A 148 20.70 -4.97 5.11
CA ILE A 148 20.33 -5.21 3.70
C ILE A 148 20.37 -3.92 2.87
N ASP A 149 21.20 -2.96 3.27
CA ASP A 149 21.49 -1.72 2.54
C ASP A 149 20.30 -0.76 2.32
N VAL A 150 19.31 -0.82 3.20
CA VAL A 150 18.19 0.14 3.27
C VAL A 150 18.08 0.75 4.67
N VAL A 151 17.31 1.81 4.82
CA VAL A 151 17.11 2.55 6.07
C VAL A 151 15.66 2.41 6.49
N GLY A 152 15.41 2.01 7.73
CA GLY A 152 14.06 1.89 8.27
C GLY A 152 13.50 3.23 8.74
N ILE A 153 12.27 3.57 8.32
CA ILE A 153 11.54 4.76 8.76
C ILE A 153 10.39 4.40 9.70
N ALA A 154 9.57 3.43 9.30
CA ALA A 154 8.39 3.02 10.06
C ALA A 154 8.11 1.52 9.93
N VAL A 155 7.55 0.93 10.99
CA VAL A 155 6.74 -0.28 10.91
C VAL A 155 5.30 0.15 11.17
N LEU A 156 4.41 -0.13 10.22
CA LEU A 156 2.98 0.15 10.33
C LEU A 156 2.23 -1.16 10.57
N PRO A 157 1.26 -1.16 11.50
CA PRO A 157 0.38 -2.30 11.74
C PRO A 157 -0.35 -2.78 10.48
N SER A 158 -0.91 -3.97 10.56
CA SER A 158 -1.67 -4.56 9.45
C SER A 158 -2.90 -5.30 9.92
N SER A 159 -3.85 -5.47 9.02
CA SER A 159 -4.97 -6.38 9.23
C SER A 159 -4.53 -7.84 9.43
N LEU A 160 -5.39 -8.62 10.09
CA LEU A 160 -5.13 -10.03 10.37
C LEU A 160 -5.33 -10.89 9.11
N TYR A 161 -4.29 -11.62 8.73
CA TYR A 161 -4.32 -12.48 7.55
C TYR A 161 -5.13 -13.74 7.81
N ARG A 162 -5.96 -14.12 6.84
CA ARG A 162 -6.79 -15.34 6.90
C ARG A 162 -6.74 -16.07 5.57
N VAL A 163 -7.23 -17.31 5.55
CA VAL A 163 -7.38 -18.08 4.31
C VAL A 163 -8.83 -18.06 3.87
N THR A 164 -9.09 -17.50 2.69
CA THR A 164 -10.40 -17.64 2.04
C THR A 164 -10.30 -18.70 0.96
N GLY A 165 -11.08 -19.77 1.10
CA GLY A 165 -11.10 -20.93 0.21
C GLY A 165 -12.19 -20.86 -0.86
N LYS A 166 -11.98 -21.61 -1.93
CA LYS A 166 -12.87 -21.72 -3.08
C LYS A 166 -14.00 -22.73 -2.84
N GLU A 167 -13.66 -23.94 -2.43
CA GLU A 167 -14.61 -25.07 -2.30
C GLU A 167 -14.96 -25.40 -0.84
N HIS A 168 -14.09 -25.04 0.12
CA HIS A 168 -14.28 -25.29 1.55
C HIS A 168 -13.48 -24.30 2.39
N ALA A 169 -13.84 -24.17 3.67
CA ALA A 169 -13.09 -23.38 4.63
C ALA A 169 -11.85 -24.15 5.08
N PHE A 170 -10.76 -23.43 5.32
CA PHE A 170 -9.53 -23.99 5.87
C PHE A 170 -9.58 -23.95 7.39
N ALA A 171 -10.27 -24.91 8.01
CA ALA A 171 -10.61 -24.90 9.43
C ALA A 171 -9.80 -25.91 10.25
N GLY A 172 -9.25 -26.96 9.63
CA GLY A 172 -8.37 -27.95 10.26
C GLY A 172 -7.25 -28.43 9.33
N PRO A 173 -6.31 -29.25 9.82
CA PRO A 173 -5.12 -29.65 9.05
C PRO A 173 -5.43 -30.39 7.74
N ASP A 174 -6.50 -31.20 7.71
CA ASP A 174 -6.88 -31.94 6.50
C ASP A 174 -7.35 -31.02 5.38
N ASP A 175 -7.90 -29.86 5.70
CA ASP A 175 -8.36 -28.88 4.71
C ASP A 175 -7.21 -28.26 3.92
N PHE A 176 -5.99 -28.27 4.46
CA PHE A 176 -4.79 -27.74 3.80
C PHE A 176 -4.09 -28.77 2.91
N ARG A 177 -4.33 -30.07 3.13
CA ARG A 177 -3.55 -31.15 2.53
C ARG A 177 -3.71 -31.17 1.01
N GLY A 178 -2.60 -30.95 0.30
CA GLY A 178 -2.54 -30.98 -1.16
C GLY A 178 -3.18 -29.76 -1.85
N GLN A 179 -3.66 -28.78 -1.08
CA GLN A 179 -4.23 -27.55 -1.63
C GLN A 179 -3.14 -26.61 -2.13
N ILE A 180 -3.45 -25.82 -3.15
CA ILE A 180 -2.59 -24.76 -3.66
C ILE A 180 -3.16 -23.42 -3.23
N LEU A 181 -2.40 -22.69 -2.41
CA LEU A 181 -2.81 -21.40 -1.86
C LEU A 181 -2.05 -20.25 -2.51
N ALA A 182 -2.80 -19.33 -3.11
CA ALA A 182 -2.26 -18.08 -3.61
C ALA A 182 -1.78 -17.19 -2.44
N THR A 183 -0.59 -16.59 -2.58
CA THR A 183 -0.01 -15.68 -1.59
C THR A 183 1.07 -14.80 -2.24
N GLN A 184 1.48 -13.73 -1.55
CA GLN A 184 2.72 -13.03 -1.91
C GLN A 184 3.96 -13.76 -1.34
N ASP A 185 5.13 -13.48 -1.92
CA ASP A 185 6.38 -14.18 -1.60
C ASP A 185 6.86 -13.94 -0.15
N SER A 186 7.20 -15.04 0.52
CA SER A 186 7.84 -15.07 1.85
C SER A 186 8.28 -16.48 2.17
N ALA A 187 9.53 -16.62 2.65
CA ALA A 187 10.04 -17.88 3.15
C ALA A 187 9.29 -18.37 4.40
N MET A 188 8.89 -17.47 5.31
CA MET A 188 8.10 -17.83 6.50
C MET A 188 6.71 -18.37 6.14
N ASN A 189 6.01 -17.68 5.24
CA ASN A 189 4.69 -18.15 4.78
C ASN A 189 4.82 -19.46 4.00
N GLU A 190 5.90 -19.64 3.23
CA GLU A 190 6.20 -20.90 2.55
C GLU A 190 6.36 -22.06 3.54
N ALA A 191 7.18 -21.88 4.57
CA ALA A 191 7.41 -22.89 5.61
C ALA A 191 6.11 -23.22 6.36
N THR A 192 5.30 -22.21 6.64
CA THR A 192 3.98 -22.36 7.27
C THR A 192 3.06 -23.23 6.43
N MET A 193 2.84 -22.87 5.15
CA MET A 193 1.93 -23.61 4.27
C MET A 193 2.39 -25.05 4.05
N LYS A 194 3.70 -25.26 3.83
CA LYS A 194 4.26 -26.61 3.70
C LYS A 194 4.07 -27.45 4.97
N SER A 195 4.21 -26.84 6.15
CA SER A 195 3.97 -27.52 7.43
C SER A 195 2.50 -27.90 7.64
N LEU A 196 1.58 -27.10 7.09
CA LEU A 196 0.15 -27.41 7.04
C LEU A 196 -0.21 -28.42 5.95
N GLY A 197 0.71 -28.77 5.04
CA GLY A 197 0.48 -29.70 3.94
C GLY A 197 -0.04 -29.05 2.65
N ALA A 198 -0.08 -27.73 2.59
CA ALA A 198 -0.44 -26.94 1.40
C ALA A 198 0.81 -26.54 0.60
N THR A 199 0.59 -26.13 -0.66
CA THR A 199 1.61 -25.57 -1.55
C THR A 199 1.33 -24.09 -1.81
N PRO A 200 2.23 -23.16 -1.45
CA PRO A 200 2.07 -21.76 -1.82
C PRO A 200 2.28 -21.56 -3.31
N HIS A 201 1.51 -20.66 -3.91
CA HIS A 201 1.79 -20.08 -5.21
C HIS A 201 2.00 -18.57 -5.08
N PHE A 202 3.23 -18.13 -5.38
CA PHE A 202 3.63 -16.73 -5.24
C PHE A 202 3.20 -15.89 -6.43
N MET A 203 2.66 -14.72 -6.15
CA MET A 203 2.10 -13.81 -7.15
C MET A 203 2.17 -12.35 -6.70
N ALA A 204 2.08 -11.47 -7.69
CA ALA A 204 1.90 -10.05 -7.48
C ALA A 204 0.57 -9.75 -6.77
N SER A 205 0.48 -8.59 -6.13
CA SER A 205 -0.79 -8.09 -5.60
C SER A 205 -1.82 -7.92 -6.74
N SER A 206 -3.10 -8.16 -6.46
CA SER A 206 -4.20 -8.01 -7.42
C SER A 206 -4.14 -8.91 -8.67
N SER A 207 -3.39 -10.03 -8.61
CA SER A 207 -3.32 -11.01 -9.71
C SER A 207 -4.63 -11.78 -9.93
N ASP A 208 -4.80 -12.45 -11.08
CA ASP A 208 -5.86 -13.45 -11.23
C ASP A 208 -5.49 -14.72 -10.44
N ILE A 209 -6.37 -15.14 -9.53
CA ILE A 209 -6.14 -16.24 -8.61
C ILE A 209 -7.16 -17.38 -8.75
N ARG A 210 -8.00 -17.38 -9.79
CA ARG A 210 -9.09 -18.37 -9.96
C ARG A 210 -8.62 -19.82 -10.08
N ALA A 211 -7.35 -20.01 -10.47
CA ALA A 211 -6.72 -21.31 -10.65
C ALA A 211 -6.31 -21.99 -9.34
N TYR A 212 -6.36 -21.29 -8.20
CA TYR A 212 -5.90 -21.79 -6.90
C TYR A 212 -7.09 -22.09 -5.97
N ASP A 213 -6.83 -22.90 -4.94
CA ASP A 213 -7.87 -23.42 -4.03
C ASP A 213 -8.24 -22.42 -2.94
N GLY A 214 -7.37 -21.45 -2.67
CA GLY A 214 -7.62 -20.38 -1.72
C GLY A 214 -6.59 -19.27 -1.82
N TYR A 215 -6.80 -18.22 -1.03
CA TYR A 215 -5.94 -17.05 -0.97
C TYR A 215 -5.68 -16.64 0.48
N THR A 216 -4.41 -16.34 0.79
CA THR A 216 -4.02 -15.88 2.13
C THR A 216 -3.86 -14.36 2.14
N ALA A 217 -4.85 -13.67 2.70
CA ALA A 217 -4.87 -12.22 2.80
C ALA A 217 -5.87 -11.75 3.87
N PRO A 218 -5.86 -10.47 4.25
CA PRO A 218 -6.92 -9.90 5.06
C PRO A 218 -8.26 -9.88 4.30
N PRO A 219 -9.41 -9.99 5.00
CA PRO A 219 -10.74 -9.86 4.41
C PRO A 219 -10.91 -8.63 3.50
N GLY A 220 -10.36 -7.48 3.89
CA GLY A 220 -10.40 -6.25 3.09
C GLY A 220 -9.75 -6.40 1.71
N ALA A 221 -8.66 -7.16 1.61
CA ALA A 221 -7.99 -7.42 0.33
C ALA A 221 -8.79 -8.39 -0.55
N VAL A 222 -9.45 -9.39 0.05
CA VAL A 222 -10.36 -10.30 -0.68
C VAL A 222 -11.55 -9.54 -1.24
N ALA A 223 -12.17 -8.70 -0.42
CA ALA A 223 -13.30 -7.86 -0.78
C ALA A 223 -12.95 -6.83 -1.85
N GLY A 224 -11.86 -6.08 -1.65
CA GLY A 224 -11.40 -5.06 -2.60
C GLY A 224 -11.21 -5.66 -3.99
N ASN A 225 -10.39 -6.71 -4.09
CA ASN A 225 -10.12 -7.38 -5.38
C ASN A 225 -11.31 -8.16 -5.95
N SER A 226 -12.49 -8.12 -5.33
CA SER A 226 -13.69 -8.81 -5.78
C SER A 226 -13.53 -10.34 -5.87
N TYR A 227 -12.62 -10.91 -5.07
CA TYR A 227 -12.34 -12.35 -5.07
C TYR A 227 -13.45 -13.16 -4.40
N GLN A 228 -14.33 -12.51 -3.64
CA GLN A 228 -15.60 -13.07 -3.18
C GLN A 228 -16.56 -13.41 -4.32
N SER A 229 -16.16 -13.28 -5.58
CA SER A 229 -16.85 -13.82 -6.76
C SER A 229 -16.48 -15.28 -7.09
N PHE A 230 -15.42 -15.85 -6.50
CA PHE A 230 -15.12 -17.28 -6.59
C PHE A 230 -14.55 -17.90 -5.31
N LEU A 231 -13.96 -17.12 -4.39
CA LEU A 231 -13.66 -17.57 -3.03
C LEU A 231 -14.94 -17.49 -2.21
N ARG A 232 -15.34 -18.58 -1.57
CA ARG A 232 -16.68 -18.76 -0.98
C ARG A 232 -16.66 -19.20 0.47
N HIS A 233 -15.51 -19.51 1.06
CA HIS A 233 -15.46 -20.07 2.40
C HIS A 233 -14.34 -19.43 3.22
N LEU A 234 -14.63 -19.08 4.47
CA LEU A 234 -13.68 -18.48 5.40
C LEU A 234 -13.80 -19.15 6.76
N ALA A 235 -12.69 -19.51 7.38
CA ALA A 235 -12.64 -19.85 8.80
C ALA A 235 -12.41 -18.57 9.62
N GLY A 236 -13.45 -18.07 10.27
CA GLY A 236 -13.44 -16.75 10.90
C GLY A 236 -12.52 -16.62 12.11
N ASN A 237 -12.32 -17.72 12.86
CA ASN A 237 -11.49 -17.78 14.07
C ASN A 237 -10.05 -18.28 13.84
N LEU A 238 -9.59 -18.34 12.57
CA LEU A 238 -8.24 -18.75 12.23
C LEU A 238 -7.48 -17.58 11.58
N SER A 239 -6.76 -16.81 12.38
CA SER A 239 -5.79 -15.83 11.90
C SER A 239 -4.43 -16.49 11.67
N LEU A 240 -3.85 -16.29 10.49
CA LEU A 240 -2.46 -16.69 10.19
C LEU A 240 -1.43 -15.75 10.84
N GLY A 241 -1.85 -14.60 11.37
CA GLY A 241 -0.96 -13.59 11.94
C GLY A 241 -1.10 -12.24 11.24
N ILE A 242 -0.09 -11.39 11.41
CA ILE A 242 0.00 -10.07 10.81
C ILE A 242 1.07 -10.05 9.70
N GLN A 243 0.95 -9.09 8.79
CA GLN A 243 1.98 -8.77 7.79
C GLN A 243 2.21 -7.25 7.77
N PRO A 244 2.95 -6.70 8.76
CA PRO A 244 3.16 -5.27 8.91
C PRO A 244 3.75 -4.64 7.65
N SER A 245 3.35 -3.40 7.37
CA SER A 245 3.98 -2.61 6.30
C SER A 245 5.23 -1.93 6.85
N LEU A 246 6.27 -1.83 6.03
CA LEU A 246 7.50 -1.12 6.33
C LEU A 246 7.62 0.08 5.40
N ILE A 247 7.95 1.24 5.96
CA ILE A 247 8.43 2.38 5.19
C ILE A 247 9.95 2.34 5.23
N LEU A 248 10.56 2.20 4.06
CA LEU A 248 12.01 2.10 3.90
C LEU A 248 12.53 3.22 3.01
N MET A 249 13.78 3.62 3.25
CA MET A 249 14.49 4.66 2.52
C MET A 249 15.82 4.13 1.96
N GLY A 250 16.19 4.58 0.76
CA GLY A 250 17.50 4.27 0.19
C GLY A 250 18.63 5.02 0.89
N LYS A 251 19.81 4.40 1.03
CA LYS A 251 21.00 5.04 1.66
C LYS A 251 21.47 6.31 0.92
N VAL A 252 21.29 6.36 -0.40
CA VAL A 252 21.59 7.56 -1.20
C VAL A 252 20.73 8.74 -0.76
N THR A 253 19.43 8.50 -0.61
CA THR A 253 18.49 9.51 -0.10
C THR A 253 18.84 9.92 1.32
N GLU A 254 19.11 8.96 2.22
CA GLU A 254 19.49 9.24 3.60
C GLU A 254 20.67 10.20 3.71
N GLY A 255 21.70 10.01 2.87
CA GLY A 255 22.88 10.87 2.83
C GLY A 255 22.62 12.28 2.27
N SER A 256 21.49 12.49 1.59
CA SER A 256 21.08 13.79 1.05
C SER A 256 20.21 14.61 2.01
N LEU A 257 19.63 13.96 3.03
CA LEU A 257 18.79 14.59 4.05
C LEU A 257 19.65 15.09 5.21
N ASP A 258 19.28 16.25 5.76
CA ASP A 258 19.84 16.70 7.03
C ASP A 258 19.22 15.94 8.22
N GLU A 259 19.76 16.17 9.42
CA GLU A 259 19.30 15.45 10.62
C GLU A 259 17.84 15.77 10.98
N GLU A 260 17.39 17.01 10.78
CA GLU A 260 16.03 17.41 11.13
C GLU A 260 15.03 16.76 10.16
N GLN A 261 15.34 16.73 8.87
CA GLN A 261 14.54 16.02 7.87
C GLN A 261 14.42 14.53 8.18
N ARG A 262 15.53 13.87 8.53
CA ARG A 262 15.52 12.45 8.94
C ARG A 262 14.71 12.21 10.20
N LYS A 263 14.78 13.14 11.15
CA LYS A 263 14.02 13.09 12.40
C LYS A 263 12.52 13.25 12.14
N ILE A 264 12.11 14.23 11.33
CA ILE A 264 10.71 14.44 10.94
C ILE A 264 10.09 13.18 10.32
N LEU A 265 10.80 12.51 9.40
CA LEU A 265 10.31 11.28 8.78
C LEU A 265 10.01 10.17 9.82
N ARG A 266 10.84 10.06 10.86
CA ARG A 266 10.68 9.08 11.96
C ARG A 266 9.65 9.51 13.01
N GLU A 267 9.55 10.80 13.31
CA GLU A 267 8.55 11.32 14.25
C GLU A 267 7.13 11.16 13.69
N ALA A 268 6.93 11.52 12.42
CA ALA A 268 5.66 11.29 11.72
C ALA A 268 5.22 9.81 11.77
N ALA A 269 6.17 8.88 11.73
CA ALA A 269 5.88 7.44 11.79
C ALA A 269 5.36 6.97 13.16
N SER A 270 5.72 7.67 14.23
CA SER A 270 5.29 7.30 15.59
C SER A 270 3.85 7.74 15.86
N ASP A 271 3.46 8.91 15.33
CA ASP A 271 2.14 9.51 15.53
C ASP A 271 1.01 8.68 14.88
N VAL A 272 1.29 7.99 13.78
CA VAL A 272 0.27 7.25 13.01
C VAL A 272 -0.05 5.85 13.54
N ARG A 273 0.72 5.28 14.49
CA ARG A 273 0.57 3.85 14.86
C ARG A 273 -0.80 3.51 15.41
N ALA A 274 -1.30 4.32 16.35
CA ALA A 274 -2.61 4.08 16.96
C ALA A 274 -3.75 4.26 15.95
N ALA A 275 -3.61 5.21 15.01
CA ALA A 275 -4.55 5.39 13.92
C ALA A 275 -4.49 4.20 12.94
N ALA A 276 -3.31 3.70 12.61
CA ALA A 276 -3.10 2.56 11.74
C ALA A 276 -3.68 1.25 12.28
N ILE A 277 -3.61 0.99 13.61
CA ILE A 277 -4.32 -0.14 14.24
C ILE A 277 -5.84 -0.01 14.02
N ARG A 278 -6.40 1.17 14.30
CA ARG A 278 -7.86 1.41 14.13
C ARG A 278 -8.27 1.29 12.67
N ALA A 279 -7.47 1.80 11.73
CA ALA A 279 -7.70 1.65 10.31
C ALA A 279 -7.67 0.17 9.89
N SER A 280 -6.71 -0.60 10.40
CA SER A 280 -6.62 -2.04 10.11
C SER A 280 -7.83 -2.82 10.64
N GLN A 281 -8.32 -2.47 11.84
CA GLN A 281 -9.55 -3.04 12.42
C GLN A 281 -10.77 -2.71 11.57
N GLU A 282 -10.88 -1.45 11.15
CA GLU A 282 -11.99 -0.99 10.32
C GLU A 282 -11.97 -1.64 8.95
N ASP A 283 -10.80 -1.75 8.31
CA ASP A 283 -10.62 -2.45 7.03
C ASP A 283 -11.07 -3.92 7.12
N ASP A 284 -10.75 -4.62 8.22
CA ASP A 284 -11.24 -5.98 8.48
C ASP A 284 -12.76 -6.01 8.65
N ARG A 285 -13.32 -5.08 9.43
CA ARG A 285 -14.76 -4.98 9.67
C ARG A 285 -15.54 -4.73 8.38
N VAL A 286 -15.10 -3.76 7.58
CA VAL A 286 -15.75 -3.41 6.31
C VAL A 286 -15.55 -4.53 5.29
N GLY A 287 -14.35 -5.10 5.21
CA GLY A 287 -14.07 -6.27 4.38
C GLY A 287 -15.00 -7.43 4.71
N MET A 288 -15.13 -7.79 5.98
CA MET A 288 -16.05 -8.84 6.43
C MET A 288 -17.51 -8.53 6.14
N SER A 289 -17.94 -7.27 6.26
CA SER A 289 -19.29 -6.86 5.86
C SER A 289 -19.55 -7.14 4.37
N VAL A 290 -18.59 -6.82 3.49
CA VAL A 290 -18.69 -7.13 2.05
C VAL A 290 -18.71 -8.63 1.79
N LEU A 291 -17.83 -9.40 2.45
CA LEU A 291 -17.79 -10.86 2.28
C LEU A 291 -19.11 -11.51 2.72
N CYS A 292 -19.65 -11.11 3.87
CA CYS A 292 -20.89 -11.66 4.43
C CYS A 292 -22.16 -11.23 3.69
N ASN A 293 -22.17 -10.01 3.13
CA ASN A 293 -23.23 -9.58 2.21
C ASN A 293 -23.11 -10.26 0.83
N SER A 294 -21.96 -10.88 0.55
CA SER A 294 -21.75 -11.77 -0.58
C SER A 294 -22.04 -13.21 -0.17
N SER A 295 -22.01 -14.16 -1.12
CA SER A 295 -22.24 -15.58 -0.83
C SER A 295 -21.04 -16.28 -0.15
N VAL A 296 -20.24 -15.57 0.65
CA VAL A 296 -19.13 -16.19 1.40
C VAL A 296 -19.67 -16.78 2.69
N GLU A 297 -19.45 -18.07 2.89
CA GLU A 297 -19.77 -18.79 4.12
C GLU A 297 -18.65 -18.62 5.14
N VAL A 298 -19.00 -18.07 6.30
CA VAL A 298 -18.09 -17.97 7.45
C VAL A 298 -18.36 -19.12 8.40
N SER A 299 -17.37 -19.97 8.57
CA SER A 299 -17.36 -21.11 9.49
C SER A 299 -16.30 -20.92 10.57
N PHE A 300 -16.22 -21.84 11.52
CA PHE A 300 -15.28 -21.75 12.64
C PHE A 300 -14.60 -23.10 12.87
N ALA A 301 -13.27 -23.07 13.01
CA ALA A 301 -12.46 -24.20 13.43
C ALA A 301 -12.83 -24.62 14.85
N SER A 302 -12.82 -25.93 15.12
CA SER A 302 -13.00 -26.44 16.48
C SER A 302 -11.75 -26.15 17.33
N ALA A 303 -11.88 -26.25 18.66
CA ALA A 303 -10.73 -26.11 19.54
C ALA A 303 -9.66 -27.19 19.29
N GLU A 304 -10.09 -28.39 18.90
CA GLU A 304 -9.20 -29.50 18.52
C GLU A 304 -8.46 -29.19 17.22
N ASP A 305 -9.17 -28.72 16.19
CA ASP A 305 -8.55 -28.32 14.92
C ASP A 305 -7.55 -27.17 15.11
N LEU A 306 -7.90 -26.14 15.88
CA LEU A 306 -6.98 -25.06 16.22
C LEU A 306 -5.73 -25.56 16.94
N GLN A 307 -5.88 -26.57 17.82
CA GLN A 307 -4.75 -27.18 18.49
C GLN A 307 -3.88 -27.97 17.50
N ASP A 308 -4.49 -28.71 16.59
CA ASP A 308 -3.78 -29.53 15.62
C ASP A 308 -3.08 -28.71 14.53
N LEU A 309 -3.68 -27.59 14.11
CA LEU A 309 -3.02 -26.60 13.24
C LEU A 309 -1.78 -26.00 13.91
N ARG A 310 -1.87 -25.65 15.21
CA ARG A 310 -0.71 -25.18 15.98
C ARG A 310 0.38 -26.25 16.10
N LYS A 311 0.01 -27.51 16.31
CA LYS A 311 0.97 -28.63 16.31
C LYS A 311 1.63 -28.80 14.95
N ALA A 312 0.86 -28.70 13.85
CA ALA A 312 1.37 -28.88 12.50
C ALA A 312 2.48 -27.87 12.15
N VAL A 313 2.40 -26.63 12.63
CA VAL A 313 3.43 -25.61 12.41
C VAL A 313 4.58 -25.61 13.42
N THR A 314 4.65 -26.60 14.33
CA THR A 314 5.78 -26.72 15.28
C THR A 314 7.15 -26.65 14.60
N PRO A 315 7.39 -27.28 13.42
CA PRO A 315 8.67 -27.16 12.73
C PRO A 315 9.08 -25.71 12.38
N VAL A 316 8.11 -24.83 12.11
CA VAL A 316 8.37 -23.40 11.86
C VAL A 316 8.89 -22.71 13.12
N TYR A 317 8.27 -22.99 14.26
CA TYR A 317 8.73 -22.46 15.55
C TYR A 317 10.07 -23.04 15.98
N ASP A 318 10.37 -24.29 15.64
CA ASP A 318 11.68 -24.88 15.90
C ASP A 318 12.78 -24.21 15.06
N GLN A 319 12.49 -23.83 13.82
CA GLN A 319 13.40 -23.04 12.99
C GLN A 319 13.63 -21.65 13.59
N LEU A 320 12.57 -20.96 14.03
CA LEU A 320 12.68 -19.65 14.70
C LEU A 320 13.57 -19.71 15.95
N ARG A 321 13.53 -20.80 16.72
CA ARG A 321 14.34 -20.97 17.93
C ARG A 321 15.82 -21.25 17.65
N GLN A 322 16.18 -21.66 16.44
CA GLN A 322 17.57 -21.94 16.07
C GLN A 322 18.36 -20.67 15.77
N ASP A 323 17.70 -19.61 15.29
CA ASP A 323 18.31 -18.30 15.09
C ASP A 323 18.23 -17.48 16.39
N PRO A 324 19.36 -17.01 16.96
CA PRO A 324 19.36 -16.33 18.25
C PRO A 324 18.49 -15.07 18.30
N GLN A 325 18.51 -14.25 17.24
CA GLN A 325 17.75 -13.02 17.18
C GLN A 325 16.24 -13.31 17.10
N SER A 326 15.85 -14.23 16.21
CA SER A 326 14.46 -14.69 16.07
C SER A 326 13.95 -15.33 17.37
N ALA A 327 14.78 -16.11 18.06
CA ALA A 327 14.44 -16.73 19.34
C ALA A 327 14.19 -15.71 20.45
N GLU A 328 15.01 -14.65 20.51
CA GLU A 328 14.83 -13.55 21.45
C GLU A 328 13.50 -12.83 21.20
N TRP A 329 13.24 -12.42 19.96
CA TRP A 329 11.99 -11.76 19.61
C TRP A 329 10.76 -12.62 19.83
N LEU A 330 10.84 -13.92 19.50
CA LEU A 330 9.78 -14.88 19.78
C LEU A 330 9.47 -14.95 21.28
N GLY A 331 10.51 -14.96 22.13
CA GLY A 331 10.36 -14.94 23.59
C GLY A 331 9.64 -13.68 24.08
N GLN A 332 10.05 -12.51 23.59
CA GLN A 332 9.44 -11.23 24.00
C GLN A 332 7.97 -11.11 23.56
N ILE A 333 7.65 -11.44 22.30
CA ILE A 333 6.27 -11.42 21.80
C ILE A 333 5.40 -12.44 22.53
N THR A 334 5.92 -13.63 22.82
CA THR A 334 5.19 -14.64 23.60
C THR A 334 4.90 -14.15 25.03
N ALA A 335 5.85 -13.47 25.67
CA ALA A 335 5.64 -12.86 26.99
C ALA A 335 4.56 -11.77 26.94
N LEU A 336 4.55 -10.94 25.89
CA LEU A 336 3.47 -9.97 25.66
C LEU A 336 2.13 -10.65 25.43
N LYS A 337 2.06 -11.72 24.64
CA LYS A 337 0.82 -12.49 24.44
C LYS A 337 0.23 -12.99 25.76
N ILE A 338 1.07 -13.54 26.63
CA ILE A 338 0.66 -13.98 27.97
C ILE A 338 0.18 -12.81 28.84
N LYS A 339 0.91 -11.68 28.81
CA LYS A 339 0.59 -10.49 29.62
C LYS A 339 -0.70 -9.80 29.15
N THR A 340 -0.86 -9.64 27.84
CA THR A 340 -2.04 -9.04 27.22
C THR A 340 -3.29 -9.89 27.47
N ALA A 341 -3.15 -11.22 27.48
CA ALA A 341 -4.21 -12.18 27.78
C ALA A 341 -5.49 -11.95 26.96
N ALA A 342 -5.36 -11.36 25.76
CA ALA A 342 -6.46 -11.16 24.84
C ALA A 342 -6.80 -12.48 24.14
N ALA A 343 -8.09 -12.71 23.91
CA ALA A 343 -8.52 -13.76 23.01
C ALA A 343 -8.09 -13.41 21.57
N PRO A 344 -7.85 -14.41 20.71
CA PRO A 344 -7.68 -14.18 19.28
C PRO A 344 -8.91 -13.48 18.70
N ASP A 345 -8.69 -12.55 17.77
CA ASP A 345 -9.80 -11.85 17.12
C ASP A 345 -10.50 -12.76 16.12
N VAL A 346 -11.82 -12.82 16.24
CA VAL A 346 -12.68 -13.65 15.41
C VAL A 346 -13.39 -12.77 14.38
N ALA A 347 -13.26 -13.14 13.11
CA ALA A 347 -14.04 -12.53 12.04
C ALA A 347 -15.42 -13.19 11.97
N THR A 348 -16.48 -12.42 12.22
CA THR A 348 -17.87 -12.88 12.14
C THR A 348 -18.67 -12.02 11.17
N CYS A 349 -19.77 -12.55 10.67
CA CYS A 349 -20.74 -11.71 9.98
C CYS A 349 -21.50 -10.84 10.99
N PRO A 350 -21.76 -9.56 10.67
CA PRO A 350 -22.52 -8.69 11.56
C PRO A 350 -23.99 -9.14 11.64
N ASP A 351 -24.56 -9.15 12.86
CA ASP A 351 -25.94 -9.60 13.13
C ASP A 351 -27.01 -8.76 12.42
N THR A 352 -26.69 -7.50 12.14
CA THR A 352 -27.49 -6.63 11.30
C THR A 352 -26.71 -6.40 10.02
N PRO A 353 -27.31 -6.57 8.82
CA PRO A 353 -26.71 -6.10 7.59
C PRO A 353 -26.41 -4.61 7.78
N THR A 354 -25.15 -4.29 8.06
CA THR A 354 -24.71 -2.91 7.93
C THR A 354 -24.87 -2.65 6.45
N PRO A 355 -25.60 -1.59 6.01
CA PRO A 355 -25.58 -1.23 4.61
C PRO A 355 -24.11 -1.24 4.23
N ALA A 356 -23.74 -2.10 3.27
CA ALA A 356 -22.38 -2.13 2.78
C ALA A 356 -22.02 -0.65 2.57
N SER A 357 -20.96 -0.18 3.21
CA SER A 357 -20.43 1.13 2.84
C SER A 357 -20.37 1.08 1.32
N THR A 358 -21.07 2.01 0.69
CA THR A 358 -21.15 2.11 -0.77
C THR A 358 -19.77 2.35 -1.39
N ASP A 359 -18.71 2.42 -0.58
CA ASP A 359 -17.34 2.76 -0.95
C ASP A 359 -16.43 1.56 -1.29
N LEU A 360 -16.88 0.31 -1.16
CA LEU A 360 -16.00 -0.84 -1.45
C LEU A 360 -16.27 -1.59 -2.75
N GLY A 361 -17.30 -1.23 -3.52
CA GLY A 361 -17.37 -1.67 -4.90
C GLY A 361 -18.37 -0.94 -5.78
N ILE A 362 -18.20 -1.04 -7.10
CA ILE A 362 -19.18 -0.59 -8.09
C ILE A 362 -20.12 -1.77 -8.40
N PRO A 363 -21.42 -1.69 -8.07
CA PRO A 363 -22.35 -2.78 -8.36
C PRO A 363 -22.42 -3.12 -9.85
N ASP A 364 -22.47 -4.41 -10.17
CA ASP A 364 -22.82 -4.86 -11.52
C ASP A 364 -24.16 -4.22 -11.95
N GLY A 365 -24.20 -3.75 -13.19
CA GLY A 365 -25.31 -2.93 -13.69
C GLY A 365 -24.90 -2.09 -14.88
N THR A 366 -25.92 -1.48 -15.49
CA THR A 366 -25.72 -0.50 -16.57
C THR A 366 -25.94 0.89 -15.98
N TYR A 367 -24.92 1.73 -16.13
CA TYR A 367 -24.95 3.13 -15.75
C TYR A 367 -25.00 3.97 -17.02
N VAL A 368 -25.76 5.05 -16.98
CA VAL A 368 -26.05 5.89 -18.13
C VAL A 368 -25.67 7.32 -17.82
N ARG A 369 -25.06 7.99 -18.79
CA ARG A 369 -24.73 9.42 -18.69
C ARG A 369 -25.05 10.11 -19.99
N THR A 370 -25.83 11.20 -19.90
CA THR A 370 -26.15 12.05 -21.05
C THR A 370 -25.46 13.38 -20.89
N ARG A 371 -24.66 13.79 -21.88
CA ARG A 371 -23.98 15.10 -21.89
C ARG A 371 -24.37 15.87 -23.14
N THR A 372 -24.71 17.14 -22.96
CA THR A 372 -24.90 18.09 -24.05
C THR A 372 -23.55 18.59 -24.55
N LYS A 373 -23.56 19.28 -25.69
CA LYS A 373 -22.35 19.93 -26.22
C LYS A 373 -21.78 20.96 -25.22
N GLU A 374 -22.66 21.70 -24.53
CA GLU A 374 -22.25 22.69 -23.53
C GLU A 374 -21.63 22.04 -22.29
N ASP A 375 -22.12 20.87 -21.87
CA ASP A 375 -21.56 20.13 -20.74
C ASP A 375 -20.14 19.63 -21.06
N LEU A 376 -19.94 19.14 -22.29
CA LEU A 376 -18.63 18.71 -22.77
C LEU A 376 -17.65 19.87 -22.88
N GLU A 377 -18.05 21.03 -23.39
CA GLU A 377 -17.20 22.22 -23.51
C GLU A 377 -16.74 22.79 -22.15
N ARG A 378 -17.44 22.47 -21.05
CA ARG A 378 -17.05 22.83 -19.68
C ARG A 378 -16.14 21.80 -19.01
N ALA A 379 -16.01 20.60 -19.58
CA ALA A 379 -15.22 19.54 -18.99
C ALA A 379 -13.71 19.83 -19.13
N PRO A 380 -12.91 19.61 -18.07
CA PRO A 380 -11.46 19.62 -18.18
C PRO A 380 -10.99 18.66 -19.28
N TYR A 381 -10.00 19.11 -20.06
CA TYR A 381 -9.38 18.32 -21.13
C TYR A 381 -10.33 17.84 -22.25
N TYR A 382 -11.48 18.49 -22.41
CA TYR A 382 -12.40 18.21 -23.53
C TYR A 382 -11.73 18.33 -24.89
N LEU A 383 -11.95 17.31 -25.73
CA LEU A 383 -11.57 17.32 -27.13
C LEU A 383 -12.80 17.43 -28.02
N SER A 384 -12.74 18.30 -29.02
CA SER A 384 -13.87 18.65 -29.89
C SER A 384 -14.45 17.51 -30.73
N TRP A 385 -13.80 16.34 -30.73
CA TRP A 385 -14.28 15.13 -31.39
C TRP A 385 -15.15 14.24 -30.50
N TYR A 386 -15.30 14.51 -29.20
CA TYR A 386 -16.22 13.78 -28.34
C TYR A 386 -17.69 14.12 -28.68
N PRO A 387 -18.51 13.14 -29.10
CA PRO A 387 -19.88 13.41 -29.49
C PRO A 387 -20.78 13.68 -28.26
N PRO A 388 -21.65 14.70 -28.29
CA PRO A 388 -22.70 14.83 -27.28
C PRO A 388 -23.73 13.70 -27.43
N GLY A 389 -24.39 13.36 -26.33
CA GLY A 389 -25.43 12.34 -26.32
C GLY A 389 -25.32 11.41 -25.11
N THR A 390 -25.95 10.24 -25.24
CA THR A 390 -26.05 9.28 -24.14
C THR A 390 -25.00 8.19 -24.30
N SER A 391 -24.14 8.07 -23.31
CA SER A 391 -23.19 6.96 -23.17
C SER A 391 -23.71 5.95 -22.16
N THR A 392 -23.30 4.69 -22.31
CA THR A 392 -23.55 3.64 -21.32
C THR A 392 -22.22 3.11 -20.78
N LEU A 393 -22.20 2.74 -19.51
CA LEU A 393 -21.09 2.10 -18.82
C LEU A 393 -21.65 0.87 -18.09
N THR A 394 -21.28 -0.32 -18.53
CA THR A 394 -21.80 -1.57 -17.99
C THR A 394 -20.72 -2.31 -17.23
N PHE A 395 -20.99 -2.62 -15.96
CA PHE A 395 -20.18 -3.50 -15.13
C PHE A 395 -20.82 -4.88 -15.11
N ARG A 396 -20.08 -5.90 -15.56
CA ARG A 396 -20.55 -7.27 -15.56
C ARG A 396 -19.39 -8.25 -15.45
N ARG A 397 -19.39 -9.07 -14.40
CA ARG A 397 -18.42 -10.18 -14.22
C ARG A 397 -16.95 -9.73 -14.36
N GLY A 398 -16.59 -8.59 -13.75
CA GLY A 398 -15.23 -8.04 -13.78
C GLY A 398 -14.83 -7.40 -15.11
N VAL A 399 -15.78 -7.15 -16.00
CA VAL A 399 -15.59 -6.39 -17.24
C VAL A 399 -16.43 -5.11 -17.18
N MET A 400 -15.79 -3.98 -17.48
CA MET A 400 -16.39 -2.67 -17.63
C MET A 400 -16.43 -2.33 -19.13
N THR A 401 -17.62 -2.21 -19.70
CA THR A 401 -17.82 -1.85 -21.10
C THR A 401 -18.48 -0.48 -21.22
N LYS A 402 -17.80 0.46 -21.87
CA LYS A 402 -18.33 1.77 -22.24
C LYS A 402 -18.81 1.74 -23.69
N ILE A 403 -19.99 2.28 -23.95
CA ILE A 403 -20.49 2.54 -25.31
C ILE A 403 -20.81 4.03 -25.44
N ASP A 404 -20.18 4.67 -26.41
CA ASP A 404 -20.36 6.08 -26.75
C ASP A 404 -21.67 6.35 -27.50
N PRO A 405 -22.13 7.62 -27.58
CA PRO A 405 -23.36 7.99 -28.28
C PRO A 405 -23.38 7.56 -29.76
N GLU A 406 -22.22 7.50 -30.39
CA GLU A 406 -22.02 7.07 -31.78
C GLU A 406 -21.89 5.54 -31.95
N GLY A 407 -21.96 4.79 -30.84
CA GLY A 407 -21.90 3.32 -30.83
C GLY A 407 -20.49 2.74 -30.74
N ALA A 408 -19.45 3.57 -30.66
CA ALA A 408 -18.10 3.08 -30.36
C ALA A 408 -18.08 2.41 -28.98
N SER A 409 -17.49 1.22 -28.91
CA SER A 409 -17.46 0.41 -27.69
C SER A 409 -16.02 0.20 -27.24
N GLN A 410 -15.77 0.39 -25.96
CA GLN A 410 -14.50 0.12 -25.30
C GLN A 410 -14.75 -0.78 -24.09
N SER A 411 -13.92 -1.79 -23.88
CA SER A 411 -14.06 -2.71 -22.74
C SER A 411 -12.75 -2.84 -22.01
N HIS A 412 -12.85 -2.88 -20.68
CA HIS A 412 -11.74 -3.06 -19.77
C HIS A 412 -12.06 -4.23 -18.84
N THR A 413 -11.11 -5.09 -18.55
CA THR A 413 -11.15 -5.83 -17.28
C THR A 413 -10.92 -4.84 -16.16
N TYR A 414 -11.58 -5.00 -15.03
CA TYR A 414 -11.36 -4.08 -13.91
C TYR A 414 -11.17 -4.80 -12.59
N THR A 415 -10.38 -4.16 -11.73
CA THR A 415 -10.27 -4.48 -10.30
C THR A 415 -10.64 -3.25 -9.49
N LEU A 416 -11.15 -3.47 -8.28
CA LEU A 416 -11.49 -2.41 -7.34
C LEU A 416 -10.56 -2.54 -6.15
N PHE A 417 -10.23 -1.44 -5.50
CA PHE A 417 -9.51 -1.46 -4.23
C PHE A 417 -9.68 -0.13 -3.52
N GLN A 418 -10.22 -0.14 -2.29
CA GLN A 418 -10.35 1.04 -1.42
C GLN A 418 -10.83 2.31 -2.16
N GLY A 419 -12.03 2.27 -2.74
CA GLY A 419 -12.59 3.42 -3.46
C GLY A 419 -11.89 3.77 -4.78
N ARG A 420 -11.00 2.91 -5.30
CA ARG A 420 -10.39 3.08 -6.62
C ARG A 420 -10.77 1.96 -7.59
N ILE A 421 -10.93 2.31 -8.85
CA ILE A 421 -11.05 1.39 -9.97
C ILE A 421 -9.72 1.38 -10.73
N HIS A 422 -9.30 0.19 -11.15
CA HIS A 422 -8.27 0.02 -12.15
C HIS A 422 -8.88 -0.70 -13.34
N ALA A 423 -8.90 -0.03 -14.49
CA ALA A 423 -9.49 -0.51 -15.73
C ALA A 423 -8.39 -0.77 -16.77
N GLU A 424 -8.31 -2.01 -17.25
CA GLU A 424 -7.25 -2.53 -18.12
C GLU A 424 -7.85 -3.03 -19.44
N ASN A 425 -7.27 -2.64 -20.57
CA ASN A 425 -7.56 -3.24 -21.87
C ASN A 425 -6.31 -3.61 -22.68
N ASN A 426 -5.12 -3.58 -22.05
CA ASN A 426 -3.82 -3.82 -22.68
C ASN A 426 -3.52 -2.80 -23.79
N GLY A 427 -3.89 -1.54 -23.57
CA GLY A 427 -3.75 -0.45 -24.52
C GLY A 427 -3.39 0.88 -23.83
N PRO A 428 -3.25 1.97 -24.58
CA PRO A 428 -2.84 3.27 -24.02
C PRO A 428 -3.89 3.91 -23.10
N VAL A 429 -5.10 3.33 -23.02
CA VAL A 429 -6.22 3.88 -22.25
C VAL A 429 -6.46 3.14 -20.93
N ASP A 430 -5.50 2.33 -20.47
CA ASP A 430 -5.50 1.78 -19.12
C ASP A 430 -5.47 2.93 -18.11
N PHE A 431 -6.36 2.89 -17.11
CA PHE A 431 -6.45 3.94 -16.10
C PHE A 431 -6.77 3.42 -14.70
N ILE A 432 -6.28 4.16 -13.71
CA ILE A 432 -6.68 4.02 -12.31
C ILE A 432 -7.42 5.31 -11.93
N ALA A 433 -8.61 5.22 -11.36
CA ALA A 433 -9.36 6.39 -10.89
C ALA A 433 -9.94 6.12 -9.51
N SER A 434 -10.06 7.17 -8.68
CA SER A 434 -10.98 7.13 -7.55
C SER A 434 -12.41 7.00 -8.10
N TYR A 435 -13.27 6.24 -7.45
CA TYR A 435 -14.71 6.23 -7.70
C TYR A 435 -15.46 6.60 -6.45
N HIS A 436 -16.62 7.23 -6.62
CA HIS A 436 -17.54 7.52 -5.53
C HIS A 436 -18.94 7.09 -5.95
N LEU A 437 -19.63 6.38 -5.05
CA LEU A 437 -20.97 5.88 -5.25
C LEU A 437 -21.91 6.50 -4.21
N ASP A 438 -22.81 7.36 -4.67
CA ASP A 438 -23.90 7.97 -3.88
C ASP A 438 -25.25 7.48 -4.40
N GLY A 439 -25.75 6.41 -3.77
CA GLY A 439 -26.94 5.69 -4.24
C GLY A 439 -26.72 5.12 -5.65
N ASP A 440 -27.51 5.61 -6.62
CA ASP A 440 -27.41 5.20 -8.03
C ASP A 440 -26.41 6.06 -8.84
N LYS A 441 -25.71 7.00 -8.21
CA LYS A 441 -24.77 7.92 -8.87
C LYS A 441 -23.34 7.45 -8.70
N LEU A 442 -22.64 7.26 -9.80
CA LEU A 442 -21.23 6.88 -9.86
C LEU A 442 -20.41 8.00 -10.50
N THR A 443 -19.39 8.51 -9.80
CA THR A 443 -18.42 9.48 -10.34
C THR A 443 -17.02 8.90 -10.30
N PHE A 444 -16.15 9.37 -11.21
CA PHE A 444 -14.73 9.04 -11.23
C PHE A 444 -13.88 10.30 -11.14
N THR A 445 -12.83 10.28 -10.32
CA THR A 445 -11.88 11.38 -10.10
C THR A 445 -10.45 10.84 -9.98
N ASP A 446 -9.46 11.74 -9.91
CA ASP A 446 -8.05 11.43 -9.62
C ASP A 446 -7.46 10.33 -10.52
N PHE A 447 -7.60 10.53 -11.83
CA PHE A 447 -7.14 9.60 -12.84
C PHE A 447 -5.61 9.53 -12.86
N ILE A 448 -5.10 8.31 -13.00
CA ILE A 448 -3.70 7.98 -13.23
C ILE A 448 -3.67 7.12 -14.49
N TRP A 449 -2.82 7.47 -15.43
CA TRP A 449 -2.65 6.78 -16.72
C TRP A 449 -1.25 6.14 -16.74
N PRO A 450 -1.10 4.88 -16.26
CA PRO A 450 0.22 4.30 -15.99
C PRO A 450 1.10 4.18 -17.23
N ASP A 451 0.47 3.86 -18.37
CA ASP A 451 1.16 3.54 -19.62
C ASP A 451 1.03 4.63 -20.68
N CYS A 452 0.54 5.83 -20.30
CA CYS A 452 0.30 6.91 -21.26
C CYS A 452 0.72 8.29 -20.76
N THR A 453 1.54 8.96 -21.57
CA THR A 453 2.08 10.29 -21.27
C THR A 453 1.15 11.45 -21.68
N ASN A 454 0.13 11.19 -22.50
CA ASN A 454 -0.77 12.21 -23.09
C ASN A 454 -2.28 11.82 -23.05
N CYS A 455 -2.69 10.87 -22.21
CA CYS A 455 -4.08 10.39 -22.17
C CYS A 455 -4.98 11.15 -21.19
N GLN A 456 -4.49 12.23 -20.56
CA GLN A 456 -5.30 13.16 -19.77
C GLN A 456 -6.60 13.63 -20.46
N PRO A 457 -6.66 13.83 -21.80
CA PRO A 457 -7.90 14.15 -22.49
C PRO A 457 -8.98 13.05 -22.46
N ASP A 458 -8.60 11.79 -22.21
CA ASP A 458 -9.53 10.66 -22.10
C ASP A 458 -10.20 10.59 -20.72
N GLU A 459 -9.78 11.41 -19.75
CA GLU A 459 -10.48 11.58 -18.48
C GLU A 459 -11.91 12.07 -18.69
N SER A 460 -12.14 12.92 -19.70
CA SER A 460 -13.46 13.44 -20.03
C SER A 460 -14.46 12.34 -20.42
N ALA A 461 -13.96 11.20 -20.92
CA ALA A 461 -14.78 10.06 -21.34
C ALA A 461 -15.37 9.31 -20.15
N TYR A 462 -14.66 9.22 -19.02
CA TYR A 462 -15.06 8.44 -17.84
C TYR A 462 -15.40 9.34 -16.64
N GLY A 463 -14.60 10.36 -16.37
CA GLY A 463 -14.71 11.27 -15.23
C GLY A 463 -15.54 12.53 -15.51
N GLY A 464 -15.49 13.45 -14.55
CA GLY A 464 -16.18 14.75 -14.57
C GLY A 464 -17.22 14.89 -13.45
N SER A 465 -17.78 16.10 -13.32
CA SER A 465 -18.77 16.42 -12.29
C SER A 465 -20.13 15.75 -12.50
N ASP A 466 -20.41 15.29 -13.72
CA ASP A 466 -21.70 14.69 -14.06
C ASP A 466 -21.64 13.16 -13.80
N PRO A 467 -22.46 12.66 -12.87
CA PRO A 467 -22.43 11.25 -12.49
C PRO A 467 -22.99 10.34 -13.59
N TRP A 468 -22.51 9.12 -13.61
CA TRP A 468 -23.15 8.00 -14.26
C TRP A 468 -24.31 7.50 -13.39
N ILE A 469 -25.49 7.33 -13.97
CA ILE A 469 -26.71 6.96 -13.24
C ILE A 469 -27.07 5.50 -13.52
N ARG A 470 -27.13 4.68 -12.48
CA ARG A 470 -27.54 3.28 -12.56
C ARG A 470 -29.00 3.17 -13.02
N GLN A 471 -29.28 2.22 -13.91
CA GLN A 471 -30.62 1.93 -14.46
C GLN A 471 -31.25 0.70 -13.83
#